data_AF-A0A7W8FH93-F1
#
_entry.id   AF-A0A7W8FH93-F1
#
_cell.length_a   1.000
_cell.length_b   1.000
_cell.length_c   1.000
_cell.angle_alpha   90.00
_cell.angle_beta   90.00
_cell.angle_gamma   90.00
#
_symmetry.space_group_name_H-M   'P 1'
#
loop_
_entity.id
_entity.type
_entity.pdbx_description
1 polymer ?
#
loop_
_entity_poly.entity_id
_entity_poly.type
_entity_poly.pdbx_seq_one_letter_code
_entity_poly.pdbx_strand_id
1 'polypeptide(L)'
;MFIAIGLMFLGIAAGFLLRGKPLATLLTRCVSPAIVLLLFALGISVGGNSILMAALPELGGTAIVLTLAGIAGSLVCVLCIRRFFRQPPEPAALTLLSAAASSDGMASPASGNKDARS
;
A
#
# COMPACT_ATOMS: atom_id res chain seq x y z
N MET A 1 10.61 17.19 -20.80
CA MET A 1 10.94 17.45 -19.37
C MET A 1 10.08 18.56 -18.79
N PHE A 2 10.03 19.76 -19.38
CA PHE A 2 9.17 20.85 -18.89
C PHE A 2 7.66 20.54 -18.90
N ILE A 3 7.16 19.82 -19.91
CA ILE A 3 5.75 19.41 -19.97
C ILE A 3 5.36 18.53 -18.78
N ALA A 4 6.25 17.65 -18.32
CA ALA A 4 6.00 16.80 -17.16
C ALA A 4 5.94 17.64 -15.87
N ILE A 5 6.86 18.59 -15.69
CA ILE A 5 6.88 19.52 -14.56
C ILE A 5 5.62 20.41 -14.58
N GLY A 6 5.25 20.92 -15.74
CA GLY A 6 4.03 21.70 -15.96
C GLY A 6 2.76 20.91 -15.66
N LEU A 7 2.68 19.64 -16.10
CA LEU A 7 1.57 18.74 -15.78
C LEU A 7 1.47 18.47 -14.27
N MET A 8 2.60 18.30 -13.59
CA MET A 8 2.62 18.10 -12.14
C MET A 8 2.06 19.33 -11.41
N PHE A 9 2.54 20.53 -11.79
CA PHE A 9 2.09 21.77 -11.19
C PHE A 9 0.60 22.03 -11.45
N LEU A 10 0.17 21.79 -12.70
CA LEU A 10 -1.23 21.90 -13.10
C LEU A 10 -2.12 20.87 -12.38
N GLY A 11 -1.63 19.64 -12.19
CA GLY A 11 -2.32 18.59 -11.45
C GLY A 11 -2.53 18.94 -9.98
N ILE A 12 -1.53 19.55 -9.34
CA ILE A 12 -1.65 20.05 -7.96
C ILE A 12 -2.65 21.20 -7.89
N ALA A 13 -2.57 22.16 -8.82
CA ALA A 13 -3.50 23.30 -8.87
C ALA A 13 -4.96 22.85 -9.08
N ALA A 14 -5.19 21.92 -10.03
CA ALA A 14 -6.49 21.33 -10.26
C ALA A 14 -6.98 20.53 -9.04
N GLY A 15 -6.10 19.73 -8.42
CA GLY A 15 -6.41 18.98 -7.21
C GLY A 15 -6.77 19.87 -6.01
N PHE A 16 -6.11 21.03 -5.88
CA PHE A 16 -6.42 22.01 -4.83
C PHE A 16 -7.79 22.66 -5.06
N LEU A 17 -8.12 23.01 -6.31
CA LEU A 17 -9.43 23.59 -6.67
C LEU A 17 -10.59 22.59 -6.46
N LEU A 18 -10.31 21.29 -6.53
CA LEU A 18 -11.29 20.22 -6.29
C LEU A 18 -11.47 19.87 -4.79
N ARG A 19 -10.60 20.37 -3.90
CA ARG A 19 -10.50 19.93 -2.49
C ARG A 19 -11.66 20.36 -1.57
N GLY A 20 -12.65 21.06 -2.08
CA GLY A 20 -13.81 21.55 -1.30
C GLY A 20 -15.18 21.14 -1.83
N LYS A 21 -15.28 20.34 -2.89
CA LYS A 21 -16.55 20.02 -3.56
C LYS A 21 -16.97 18.58 -3.25
N PRO A 22 -18.29 18.26 -3.15
CA PRO A 22 -18.77 16.88 -3.07
C PRO A 22 -18.35 16.04 -4.28
N LEU A 23 -17.82 16.67 -5.34
CA LEU A 23 -17.14 16.03 -6.45
C LEU A 23 -15.99 15.12 -6.01
N ALA A 24 -15.21 15.46 -4.97
CA ALA A 24 -14.16 14.56 -4.49
C ALA A 24 -14.78 13.26 -3.92
N THR A 25 -15.85 13.37 -3.14
CA THR A 25 -16.61 12.22 -2.64
C THR A 25 -17.29 11.44 -3.76
N LEU A 26 -17.84 12.13 -4.76
CA LEU A 26 -18.45 11.53 -5.95
C LEU A 26 -17.39 10.79 -6.79
N LEU A 27 -16.19 11.35 -6.91
CA LEU A 27 -15.07 10.75 -7.61
C LEU A 27 -14.60 9.50 -6.85
N THR A 28 -14.41 9.57 -5.54
CA THR A 28 -14.07 8.38 -4.72
C THR A 28 -15.13 7.28 -4.85
N ARG A 29 -16.41 7.67 -4.93
CA ARG A 29 -17.52 6.72 -5.12
C ARG A 29 -17.62 6.16 -6.54
N CYS A 30 -17.24 6.93 -7.55
CA CYS A 30 -17.19 6.49 -8.95
C CYS A 30 -15.90 5.74 -9.31
N VAL A 31 -14.80 5.98 -8.60
CA VAL A 31 -13.49 5.36 -8.85
C VAL A 31 -13.57 3.85 -8.62
N SER A 32 -14.21 3.40 -7.55
CA SER A 32 -14.36 1.96 -7.28
C SER A 32 -15.06 1.19 -8.42
N PRO A 33 -16.29 1.55 -8.85
CA PRO A 33 -16.92 0.88 -9.99
C PRO A 33 -16.19 1.14 -11.30
N ALA A 34 -15.55 2.31 -11.48
CA ALA A 34 -14.73 2.58 -12.66
C ALA A 34 -13.49 1.68 -12.74
N ILE A 35 -12.81 1.42 -11.63
CA ILE A 35 -11.67 0.47 -11.58
C ILE A 35 -12.15 -0.92 -11.97
N VAL A 36 -13.27 -1.39 -11.41
CA VAL A 36 -13.82 -2.72 -11.76
C VAL A 36 -14.21 -2.78 -13.24
N LEU A 37 -14.88 -1.75 -13.77
CA LEU A 37 -15.29 -1.70 -15.17
C LEU A 37 -14.07 -1.62 -16.11
N LEU A 38 -13.07 -0.81 -15.77
CA LEU A 38 -11.81 -0.74 -16.50
C LEU A 38 -11.04 -2.07 -16.43
N LEU A 39 -10.95 -2.71 -15.27
CA LEU A 39 -10.32 -4.03 -15.13
C LEU A 39 -11.07 -5.09 -15.94
N PHE A 40 -12.39 -5.04 -16.00
CA PHE A 40 -13.20 -5.93 -16.82
C PHE A 40 -12.94 -5.70 -18.32
N ALA A 41 -12.98 -4.45 -18.77
CA ALA A 41 -12.68 -4.10 -20.16
C ALA A 41 -11.24 -4.47 -20.55
N LEU A 42 -10.27 -4.23 -19.66
CA LEU A 42 -8.88 -4.66 -19.83
C LEU A 42 -8.77 -6.18 -19.88
N GLY A 43 -9.49 -6.90 -19.01
CA GLY A 43 -9.52 -8.36 -19.00
C GLY A 43 -10.01 -8.94 -20.32
N ILE A 44 -11.08 -8.39 -20.90
CA ILE A 44 -11.57 -8.80 -22.23
C ILE A 44 -10.55 -8.46 -23.32
N SER A 45 -10.00 -7.25 -23.30
CA SER A 45 -9.05 -6.78 -24.33
C SER A 45 -7.75 -7.57 -24.33
N VAL A 46 -7.20 -7.86 -23.15
CA VAL A 46 -5.97 -8.64 -22.98
C VAL A 46 -6.24 -10.13 -23.21
N GLY A 47 -7.39 -10.65 -22.75
CA GLY A 47 -7.77 -12.06 -22.89
C GLY A 47 -8.09 -12.50 -24.31
N GLY A 48 -8.63 -11.60 -25.15
CA GLY A 48 -8.87 -11.87 -26.57
C GLY A 48 -7.62 -11.79 -27.46
N ASN A 49 -6.49 -11.31 -26.93
CA ASN A 49 -5.26 -11.15 -27.70
C ASN A 49 -4.33 -12.35 -27.49
N SER A 50 -4.35 -13.29 -28.45
CA SER A 50 -3.55 -14.53 -28.41
C SER A 50 -2.05 -14.28 -28.33
N ILE A 51 -1.54 -13.17 -28.88
CA ILE A 51 -0.12 -12.79 -28.83
C ILE A 51 0.27 -12.41 -27.39
N LEU A 52 -0.56 -11.61 -26.72
CA LEU A 52 -0.31 -11.24 -25.33
C LEU A 52 -0.54 -12.42 -24.37
N MET A 53 -1.55 -13.26 -24.63
CA MET A 53 -1.80 -14.46 -23.83
C MET A 53 -0.71 -15.52 -23.96
N ALA A 54 -0.05 -15.63 -25.12
CA ALA A 54 1.10 -16.52 -25.29
C ALA A 54 2.36 -16.00 -24.59
N ALA A 55 2.54 -14.67 -24.52
CA ALA A 55 3.69 -14.04 -23.87
C ALA A 55 3.52 -13.90 -22.34
N LEU A 56 2.28 -13.81 -21.85
CA LEU A 56 1.95 -13.65 -20.43
C LEU A 56 2.62 -14.66 -19.48
N PRO A 57 2.70 -15.97 -19.80
CA PRO A 57 3.42 -16.94 -18.98
C PRO A 57 4.93 -16.67 -18.89
N GLU A 58 5.55 -16.25 -19.99
CA GLU A 58 6.97 -15.91 -20.04
C GLU A 58 7.27 -14.61 -19.27
N LEU A 59 6.46 -13.57 -19.49
CA LEU A 59 6.55 -12.31 -18.75
C LEU A 59 6.24 -12.51 -17.26
N GLY A 60 5.23 -13.30 -16.94
CA GLY A 60 4.81 -13.61 -15.58
C GLY A 60 5.87 -14.41 -14.82
N GLY A 61 6.45 -15.44 -15.46
CA GLY A 61 7.56 -16.21 -14.89
C GLY A 61 8.77 -15.31 -14.62
N THR A 62 9.13 -14.47 -15.58
CA THR A 62 10.22 -13.50 -15.44
C THR A 62 9.95 -12.50 -14.32
N ALA A 63 8.71 -12.01 -14.22
CA ALA A 63 8.29 -11.09 -13.17
C ALA A 63 8.37 -11.72 -11.77
N ILE A 64 8.01 -12.98 -11.62
CA ILE A 64 8.14 -13.71 -10.34
C ILE A 64 9.60 -13.82 -9.95
N VAL A 65 10.47 -14.23 -10.87
CA VAL A 65 11.92 -14.35 -10.60
C VAL A 65 12.52 -12.99 -10.26
N LEU A 66 12.19 -11.93 -11.01
CA LEU A 66 12.63 -10.56 -10.73
C LEU A 66 12.15 -10.06 -9.37
N THR A 67 10.89 -10.33 -9.02
CA THR A 67 10.31 -9.90 -7.74
C THR A 67 10.99 -10.62 -6.58
N LEU A 68 11.18 -11.94 -6.68
CA LEU A 68 11.90 -12.72 -5.66
C LEU A 68 13.35 -12.27 -5.54
N ALA A 69 14.05 -12.05 -6.65
CA ALA A 69 15.41 -11.55 -6.66
C ALA A 69 15.50 -10.14 -6.07
N GLY A 70 14.53 -9.26 -6.36
CA GLY A 70 14.45 -7.91 -5.81
C GLY A 70 14.18 -7.90 -4.31
N ILE A 71 13.26 -8.72 -3.83
CA ILE A 71 12.98 -8.88 -2.38
C ILE A 71 14.21 -9.46 -1.67
N ALA A 72 14.80 -10.52 -2.22
CA ALA A 72 16.01 -11.12 -1.68
C ALA A 72 17.17 -10.13 -1.66
N GLY A 73 17.39 -9.39 -2.74
CA GLY A 73 18.41 -8.34 -2.84
C GLY A 73 18.19 -7.21 -1.84
N SER A 74 16.94 -6.77 -1.65
CA SER A 74 16.58 -5.78 -0.64
C SER A 74 16.86 -6.28 0.78
N LEU A 75 16.48 -7.53 1.10
CA LEU A 75 16.74 -8.15 2.39
C LEU A 75 18.24 -8.33 2.64
N VAL A 76 18.99 -8.80 1.64
CA VAL A 76 20.45 -8.93 1.68
C VAL A 76 21.10 -7.56 1.89
N CYS A 77 20.62 -6.51 1.23
CA CYS A 77 21.12 -5.15 1.42
C CYS A 77 20.92 -4.67 2.87
N VAL A 78 19.72 -4.87 3.42
CA VAL A 78 19.44 -4.56 4.84
C VAL A 78 20.34 -5.37 5.78
N LEU A 79 20.53 -6.67 5.53
CA LEU A 79 21.40 -7.51 6.34
C LEU A 79 22.88 -7.09 6.23
N CYS A 80 23.32 -6.72 5.04
CA CYS A 80 24.68 -6.26 4.78
C CYS A 80 24.94 -4.94 5.51
N ILE A 81 24.01 -3.99 5.43
CA ILE A 81 24.05 -2.73 6.19
C ILE A 81 24.04 -3.02 7.70
N ARG A 82 23.16 -3.90 8.22
CA ARG A 82 23.15 -4.27 9.64
C ARG A 82 24.42 -5.00 10.10
N ARG A 83 25.05 -5.79 9.22
CA ARG A 83 26.32 -6.47 9.50
C ARG A 83 27.50 -5.52 9.47
N PHE A 84 27.50 -4.55 8.57
CA PHE A 84 28.59 -3.59 8.37
C PHE A 84 28.52 -2.43 9.37
N PHE A 85 27.33 -1.90 9.60
CA PHE A 85 27.02 -0.95 10.68
C PHE A 85 26.46 -1.73 11.88
N ARG A 86 27.35 -2.35 12.65
CA ARG A 86 27.04 -2.92 13.98
C ARG A 86 26.59 -1.82 14.94
N GLN A 87 25.28 -1.54 15.00
CA GLN A 87 24.65 -0.91 16.17
C GLN A 87 23.67 -1.91 16.83
N PRO A 88 23.70 -2.04 18.18
CA PRO A 88 22.84 -2.96 18.93
C PRO A 88 21.42 -2.38 19.11
N PRO A 89 20.60 -3.05 19.94
CA PRO A 89 19.44 -3.88 19.62
C PRO A 89 18.23 -3.10 19.07
N GLU A 90 17.25 -3.84 18.53
CA GLU A 90 15.91 -3.33 18.29
C GLU A 90 15.44 -2.47 19.49
N PRO A 91 15.00 -1.22 19.27
CA PRO A 91 14.49 -0.41 20.35
C PRO A 91 13.25 -1.13 20.90
N ALA A 92 13.26 -1.46 22.18
CA ALA A 92 12.13 -2.05 22.92
C ALA A 92 10.76 -1.35 22.65
N ALA A 93 10.78 -0.14 22.09
CA ALA A 93 9.64 0.58 21.54
C ALA A 93 8.86 -0.15 20.44
N LEU A 94 9.50 -0.94 19.55
CA LEU A 94 8.79 -1.70 18.49
C LEU A 94 8.01 -2.89 19.08
N THR A 95 8.60 -3.57 20.06
CA THR A 95 7.92 -4.62 20.84
C THR A 95 6.77 -4.04 21.68
N LEU A 96 6.95 -2.85 22.27
CA LEU A 96 5.88 -2.19 23.05
C LEU A 96 4.76 -1.63 22.17
N LEU A 97 5.05 -1.08 20.98
CA LEU A 97 4.00 -0.68 20.02
C LEU A 97 3.25 -1.91 19.48
N SER A 98 3.94 -3.02 19.21
CA SER A 98 3.31 -4.27 18.78
C SER A 98 2.46 -4.88 19.90
N ALA A 99 2.92 -4.83 21.15
CA ALA A 99 2.17 -5.31 22.32
C ALA A 99 0.96 -4.39 22.65
N ALA A 100 1.11 -3.07 22.52
CA ALA A 100 0.02 -2.11 22.69
C ALA A 100 -1.04 -2.27 21.58
N ALA A 101 -0.62 -2.46 20.31
CA ALA A 101 -1.53 -2.73 19.20
C ALA A 101 -2.30 -4.05 19.36
N SER A 102 -1.72 -5.05 20.04
CA SER A 102 -2.45 -6.27 20.41
C SER A 102 -3.42 -6.11 21.60
N SER A 103 -3.22 -5.09 22.45
CA SER A 103 -4.03 -4.89 23.66
C SER A 103 -5.25 -3.99 23.44
N ASP A 104 -5.23 -3.12 22.42
CA ASP A 104 -6.39 -2.26 22.05
C ASP A 104 -7.50 -3.00 21.28
N GLY A 105 -7.30 -4.29 21.00
CA GLY A 105 -8.28 -5.15 20.33
C GLY A 105 -9.25 -5.90 21.24
N MET A 106 -9.17 -5.78 22.58
CA MET A 106 -9.98 -6.64 23.47
C MET A 106 -10.54 -5.99 24.75
N ALA A 107 -10.48 -4.66 24.93
CA ALA A 107 -11.05 -4.02 26.12
C ALA A 107 -12.23 -3.10 25.78
N SER A 108 -13.38 -3.71 25.46
CA SER A 108 -14.69 -3.05 25.59
C SER A 108 -14.99 -2.84 27.09
N PRO A 109 -15.49 -1.67 27.52
CA PRO A 109 -15.46 -1.27 28.92
C PRO A 109 -16.65 -1.85 29.71
N ALA A 110 -16.35 -2.53 30.81
CA ALA A 110 -17.32 -2.79 31.89
C ALA A 110 -16.60 -2.60 33.23
N SER A 111 -16.34 -1.33 33.56
CA SER A 111 -15.90 -0.90 34.89
C SER A 111 -17.04 -1.14 35.88
N GLY A 112 -17.07 -2.36 36.44
CA GLY A 112 -17.87 -2.72 37.58
C GLY A 112 -17.22 -2.27 38.89
N ASN A 113 -17.94 -1.42 39.61
CA ASN A 113 -18.18 -1.49 41.04
C ASN A 113 -16.95 -1.63 41.98
N LYS A 114 -16.60 -0.55 42.67
CA LYS A 114 -16.00 -0.60 44.02
C LYS A 114 -16.05 0.79 44.66
N ASP A 115 -17.16 1.10 45.32
CA ASP A 115 -17.18 2.14 46.35
C ASP A 115 -17.67 1.55 47.66
N ALA A 116 -16.89 1.84 48.70
CA ALA A 116 -17.19 1.78 50.12
C ALA A 116 -17.38 0.38 50.74
N ARG A 117 -16.24 -0.25 51.09
CA ARG A 117 -16.20 -1.03 52.34
C ARG A 117 -14.89 -0.81 53.10
N SER A 118 -15.10 -0.25 54.30
CA SER A 118 -14.26 -0.23 55.52
C SER A 118 -13.05 0.69 55.56
#